data_AF-A0AAU9RTH8-F1
#
_entry.id   AF-A0AAU9RTH8-F1
#
_cell.length_a   1.000
_cell.length_b   1.000
_cell.length_c   1.000
_cell.angle_alpha   90.00
_cell.angle_beta   90.00
_cell.angle_gamma   90.00
#
_symmetry.space_group_name_H-M   'P 1'
#
loop_
_entity.id
_entity.type
_entity.pdbx_description
1 polymer ?
#
loop_
_entity_poly.entity_id
_entity_poly.type
_entity_poly.pdbx_seq_one_letter_code
_entity_poly.pdbx_strand_id
1 'polypeptide(L)' 'MEKGKGRKEEIVTREYTINLHRRLHSWRIRVRVARKRNDDEDAKEEFYSLVTVAEIPAEGLSGLGTKVIEEDE' A
#
# COMPACT_ATOMS: atom_id res chain seq x y z
N MET A 1 10.27 8.88 27.59
CA MET A 1 9.93 7.95 26.50
C MET A 1 9.69 8.79 25.26
N GLU A 2 10.70 8.94 24.41
CA GLU A 2 10.52 9.59 23.10
C GLU A 2 9.41 8.88 22.36
N LYS A 3 8.36 9.60 21.98
CA LYS A 3 7.40 9.10 21.01
C LYS A 3 8.18 8.93 19.72
N GLY A 4 8.50 7.69 19.37
CA GLY A 4 9.27 7.34 18.18
C GLY A 4 8.74 8.13 17.00
N LYS A 5 9.65 8.89 16.37
CA LYS A 5 9.38 9.76 15.22
C LYS A 5 8.45 9.00 14.26
N GLY A 6 7.22 9.50 14.13
CA GLY A 6 6.19 8.80 13.37
C GLY A 6 6.71 8.55 11.97
N ARG A 7 6.63 7.29 11.52
CA ARG A 7 6.93 6.87 10.13
C ARG A 7 5.88 7.42 9.15
N LYS A 8 5.62 8.72 9.25
CA LYS A 8 4.53 9.46 8.60
C LYS A 8 5.03 10.34 7.45
N GLU A 9 6.34 10.44 7.26
CA GLU A 9 6.97 11.34 6.27
C GLU A 9 7.67 10.58 5.12
N GLU A 10 7.84 9.26 5.23
CA GLU A 10 8.53 8.46 4.21
C GLU A 10 7.54 8.06 3.08
N ILE A 11 7.87 8.46 1.84
CA ILE A 11 7.26 7.90 0.63
C ILE A 11 7.50 6.40 0.68
N VAL A 12 6.42 5.63 0.74
CA VAL A 12 6.51 4.18 0.91
C VAL A 12 5.52 3.50 -0.01
N THR A 13 6.01 2.47 -0.69
CA THR A 13 5.20 1.58 -1.51
C THR A 13 5.08 0.24 -0.79
N ARG A 14 3.85 -0.24 -0.64
CA ARG A 14 3.55 -1.48 0.08
C ARG A 14 2.55 -2.31 -0.68
N GLU A 15 2.82 -3.60 -0.77
CA GLU A 15 1.88 -4.56 -1.30
C GLU A 15 1.12 -5.26 -0.18
N TYR A 16 -0.20 -5.26 -0.32
CA TYR A 16 -1.13 -5.84 0.63
C TYR A 16 -2.01 -6.87 -0.05
N THR A 17 -2.32 -7.95 0.66
CA THR A 17 -3.41 -8.86 0.30
C THR A 17 -4.65 -8.46 1.09
N ILE A 18 -5.66 -7.91 0.41
CA ILE A 18 -6.94 -7.57 1.01
C ILE A 18 -7.84 -8.79 0.95
N ASN A 19 -8.25 -9.28 2.13
CA ASN A 19 -9.22 -10.35 2.26
C ASN A 19 -10.63 -9.76 2.27
N LEU A 20 -11.41 -9.99 1.22
CA LEU A 20 -12.77 -9.46 1.11
C LEU A 20 -13.84 -10.35 1.77
N HIS A 21 -13.43 -11.34 2.59
CA HIS A 21 -14.31 -12.36 3.16
C HIS A 21 -15.53 -11.81 3.93
N ARG A 22 -15.46 -10.57 4.43
CA ARG A 22 -16.56 -9.93 5.17
C ARG A 22 -17.67 -9.36 4.26
N ARG A 23 -17.42 -9.21 2.96
CA ARG A 23 -18.38 -8.62 2.01
C ARG A 23 -18.61 -9.48 0.76
N LEU A 24 -17.57 -10.18 0.29
CA LEU A 24 -17.64 -11.08 -0.86
C LEU A 24 -16.92 -12.38 -0.45
N HIS A 25 -17.70 -13.44 -0.31
CA HIS A 25 -17.20 -14.72 0.17
C HIS A 25 -16.06 -15.21 -0.76
N SER A 26 -14.93 -15.55 -0.15
CA SER A 26 -13.76 -16.16 -0.81
C SER A 26 -12.97 -15.32 -1.81
N TRP A 27 -13.19 -13.99 -1.91
CA TRP A 27 -12.35 -13.15 -2.78
C TRP A 27 -11.15 -12.56 -2.03
N ARG A 28 -9.98 -12.57 -2.68
CA ARG A 28 -8.75 -11.91 -2.22
C ARG A 28 -8.17 -11.11 -3.36
N ILE A 29 -7.69 -9.89 -3.07
CA ILE A 29 -7.05 -9.02 -4.06
C ILE A 29 -5.67 -8.63 -3.54
N ARG A 30 -4.65 -8.72 -4.40
CA ARG A 30 -3.34 -8.13 -4.12
C ARG A 30 -3.32 -6.72 -4.69
N VAL A 31 -3.00 -5.74 -3.85
CA VAL A 31 -2.90 -4.34 -4.25
C VAL A 31 -1.55 -3.77 -3.85
N ARG A 32 -1.03 -2.88 -4.68
CA ARG A 32 0.13 -2.05 -4.38
C ARG A 32 -0.39 -0.66 -4.01
N VAL A 33 -0.03 -0.22 -2.81
CA VAL A 33 -0.38 1.10 -2.27
C VAL A 33 0.91 1.89 -2.19
N ALA A 34 1.04 2.90 -3.05
CA ALA A 34 2.16 3.83 -3.08
C ALA A 34 1.72 5.17 -2.49
N ARG A 35 2.42 5.66 -1.48
CA ARG A 35 2.19 7.02 -0.97
C ARG A 35 3.11 7.98 -1.72
N LYS A 36 2.54 8.88 -2.52
CA LYS A 36 3.27 9.85 -3.36
C LYS A 36 3.06 11.27 -2.85
N ARG A 37 4.05 12.14 -3.09
CA ARG A 37 3.95 13.57 -2.78
C ARG A 37 3.02 14.23 -3.79
N ASN A 38 2.19 15.16 -3.31
CA ASN A 38 1.37 15.99 -4.16
C ASN A 38 2.17 17.24 -4.56
N ASP A 39 2.21 17.55 -5.86
CA ASP A 39 2.92 18.71 -6.43
C ASP A 39 1.97 19.89 -6.69
N ASP A 40 0.66 19.69 -6.49
CA ASP A 40 -0.35 20.72 -6.70
C ASP A 40 -0.32 21.74 -5.55
N GLU A 41 -0.04 23.01 -5.88
CA GLU A 41 0.12 24.10 -4.90
C GLU A 41 -1.18 24.44 -4.15
N ASP A 42 -2.36 24.07 -4.68
CA ASP A 42 -3.66 24.30 -4.03
C ASP A 42 -4.14 23.07 -3.24
N ALA A 43 -3.35 21.99 -3.19
CA ALA A 43 -3.73 20.78 -2.51
C ALA A 43 -3.84 20.96 -0.99
N LYS A 44 -4.99 20.54 -0.43
CA LYS A 44 -5.21 20.52 1.02
C LYS A 44 -4.29 19.55 1.76
N GLU A 45 -3.85 18.49 1.10
CA GLU A 45 -3.01 17.42 1.68
C GLU A 45 -1.72 17.26 0.87
N GLU A 46 -0.58 17.18 1.56
CA GLU A 46 0.76 17.08 0.95
C GLU A 46 1.05 15.74 0.26
N PHE A 47 0.24 14.70 0.52
CA PHE A 47 0.45 13.36 -0.01
C PHE A 47 -0.87 12.74 -0.47
N TYR A 48 -0.80 11.92 -1.51
CA TYR A 48 -1.88 11.04 -1.92
C TYR A 48 -1.44 9.58 -1.89
N SER A 49 -2.41 8.67 -1.74
CA SER A 49 -2.17 7.23 -1.85
C SER A 49 -2.68 6.74 -3.20
N LEU A 50 -1.76 6.30 -4.06
CA LEU A 50 -2.07 5.65 -5.31
C LEU A 50 -2.23 4.15 -5.06
N VAL A 51 -3.41 3.60 -5.35
CA VAL A 51 -3.70 2.17 -5.22
C VAL A 51 -3.79 1.55 -6.61
N THR A 52 -2.96 0.56 -6.87
CA THR A 52 -2.94 -0.22 -8.11
C THR A 52 -3.14 -1.70 -7.81
N VAL A 53 -3.70 -2.46 -8.75
CA VAL A 53 -3.80 -3.92 -8.62
C VAL A 53 -2.42 -4.50 -8.90
N ALA A 54 -1.92 -5.31 -7.97
CA ALA A 54 -0.63 -5.97 -8.12
C ALA A 54 -0.82 -7.37 -8.73
N GLU A 55 0.18 -7.83 -9.46
CA GLU A 55 0.18 -9.18 -10.03
C GLU A 55 0.18 -10.23 -8.92
N ILE A 56 -0.59 -11.28 -9.13
CA ILE A 56 -0.70 -12.40 -8.20
C ILE A 56 0.34 -13.44 -8.63
N PRO A 57 1.30 -13.82 -7.78
CA PRO A 57 2.26 -14.86 -8.12
C PRO A 57 1.54 -16.20 -8.36
N ALA A 58 2.11 -17.06 -9.20
CA ALA A 58 1.53 -18.35 -9.57
C ALA A 58 1.33 -19.29 -8.35
N GLU A 59 2.12 -19.12 -7.28
CA GLU A 59 1.97 -19.82 -5.99
C GLU A 59 0.70 -19.41 -5.22
N GLY A 60 -0.02 -18.37 -5.67
CA GLY A 60 -1.28 -17.92 -5.10
C GLY A 60 -1.14 -16.90 -3.97
N LEU A 61 -2.25 -16.60 -3.31
CA LEU A 61 -2.35 -15.52 -2.31
C LEU A 61 -2.20 -15.99 -0.85
N SER A 62 -1.93 -17.28 -0.64
CA SER A 62 -1.77 -17.85 0.71
C SER A 62 -0.40 -17.48 1.29
N GLY A 63 -0.39 -16.93 2.51
CA GLY A 63 0.87 -16.58 3.20
C GLY A 63 1.53 -15.28 2.74
N LEU A 64 0.98 -14.60 1.73
CA LEU A 64 1.49 -13.29 1.29
C LEU A 64 1.08 -12.18 2.27
N GLY A 65 1.98 -11.90 3.21
CA GLY A 65 1.90 -10.78 4.13
C GLY A 65 2.14 -9.41 3.46
N THR A 66 2.27 -8.37 4.29
CA THR A 66 2.62 -7.03 3.80
C THR A 66 4.08 -7.03 3.36
N LYS A 67 4.34 -6.66 2.11
CA LYS A 67 5.71 -6.47 1.60
C LYS A 67 5.93 -4.99 1.33
N VAL A 68 6.96 -4.42 1.95
CA VAL A 68 7.44 -3.08 1.57
C VAL A 68 8.20 -3.25 0.26
N ILE A 69 7.84 -2.48 -0.75
CA ILE A 69 8.54 -2.43 -2.03
C ILE A 69 9.26 -1.09 -2.10
N GLU A 70 10.55 -1.15 -2.37
CA GLU A 70 11.34 -0.02 -2.79
C GLU A 70 11.06 0.14 -4.29
N GLU A 71 10.43 1.24 -4.68
CA GLU A 71 10.45 1.65 -6.08
C GLU A 71 11.87 2.21 -6.31
N ASP A 72 12.78 1.36 -6.82
CA ASP A 72 14.00 1.84 -7.48
C ASP A 72 13.54 2.73 -8.65
N GLU A 73 14.02 3.98 -8.65
CA GLU A 73 13.71 5.02 -9.64
C GLU A 73 14.04 4.58 -11.08
#